data_AF-A0A3S5CF15-F1
#
_entry.id   AF-A0A3S5CF15-F1
#
_cell.length_a   1.000
_cell.length_b   1.000
_cell.length_c   1.000
_cell.angle_alpha   90.00
_cell.angle_beta   90.00
_cell.angle_gamma   90.00
#
_symmetry.space_group_name_H-M   'P 1'
#
loop_
_entity.id
_entity.type
_entity.pdbx_description
1 polymer ?
#
loop_
_entity_poly.entity_id
_entity_poly.type
_entity_poly.pdbx_seq_one_letter_code
_entity_poly.pdbx_strand_id
1 'polypeptide(L)'
;MWSHFGGVIGFLPSLIIFLVFKDRGGFTRQESKEALNWQITWIIVNIAFQILTGIIGGIVGFSMGYSYGYGGISLLLGLIGWLPYLANLVFSIIGGVKVNGGSAYRYPVNFRFIK
;
A
#
# COMPACT_ATOMS: atom_id res chain seq x y z
N MET A 1 1.71 -15.61 -5.32
CA MET A 1 0.27 -15.27 -5.27
C MET A 1 -0.13 -14.73 -3.89
N TRP A 2 -0.10 -15.54 -2.81
CA TRP A 2 -0.54 -15.11 -1.46
C TRP A 2 0.20 -13.90 -0.88
N SER A 3 1.48 -13.70 -1.23
CA SER A 3 2.30 -12.55 -0.80
C SER A 3 1.73 -11.20 -1.26
N HIS A 4 1.12 -11.14 -2.44
CA HIS A 4 0.56 -9.91 -2.98
C HIS A 4 -0.78 -9.58 -2.31
N PHE A 5 -1.62 -10.58 -2.10
CA PHE A 5 -2.94 -10.44 -1.44
C PHE A 5 -2.82 -10.15 0.06
N GLY A 6 -1.86 -10.75 0.75
CA GLY A 6 -1.61 -10.45 2.18
C GLY A 6 -1.26 -8.98 2.40
N GLY A 7 -0.68 -8.34 1.40
CA GLY A 7 -0.38 -6.92 1.41
C GLY A 7 -1.59 -5.99 1.52
N VAL A 8 -2.77 -6.42 1.07
CA VAL A 8 -4.02 -5.62 1.15
C VAL A 8 -4.42 -5.36 2.61
N ILE A 9 -4.08 -6.28 3.52
CA ILE A 9 -4.37 -6.17 4.96
C ILE A 9 -3.26 -5.39 5.69
N GLY A 10 -2.08 -5.22 5.06
CA GLY A 10 -0.94 -4.46 5.58
C GLY A 10 0.40 -5.08 5.18
N PHE A 11 1.51 -4.49 5.63
CA PHE A 11 2.84 -5.04 5.35
C PHE A 11 3.17 -6.32 6.14
N LEU A 12 2.58 -6.50 7.33
CA LEU A 12 2.89 -7.63 8.22
C LEU A 12 2.60 -9.01 7.59
N PRO A 13 1.45 -9.27 6.94
CA PRO A 13 1.24 -10.53 6.23
C PRO A 13 2.23 -10.76 5.10
N SER A 14 2.58 -9.71 4.34
CA SER A 14 3.59 -9.82 3.27
C SER A 14 4.99 -10.14 3.84
N LEU A 15 5.31 -9.61 5.02
CA LEU A 15 6.56 -9.88 5.74
C LEU A 15 6.61 -11.33 6.26
N ILE A 16 5.52 -11.79 6.86
CA ILE A 16 5.40 -13.18 7.34
C ILE A 16 5.53 -14.14 6.16
N ILE A 17 4.86 -13.88 5.03
CA ILE A 17 4.96 -14.71 3.83
C ILE A 17 6.38 -14.68 3.28
N PHE A 18 7.04 -13.51 3.25
CA PHE A 18 8.45 -13.46 2.88
C PHE A 18 9.30 -14.34 3.80
N LEU A 19 9.21 -14.20 5.12
CA LEU A 19 10.03 -14.97 6.06
C LEU A 19 9.76 -16.48 6.03
N VAL A 20 8.50 -16.90 5.85
CA VAL A 20 8.10 -18.32 5.80
C VAL A 20 8.47 -18.97 4.46
N PHE A 21 8.38 -18.22 3.36
CA PHE A 21 8.57 -18.77 2.01
C PHE A 21 9.93 -18.41 1.38
N LYS A 22 10.79 -17.64 2.05
CA LYS A 22 12.10 -17.23 1.53
C LYS A 22 13.03 -18.39 1.16
N ASP A 23 12.85 -19.55 1.79
CA ASP A 23 13.69 -20.74 1.62
C ASP A 23 13.03 -21.81 0.72
N ARG A 24 11.80 -21.57 0.24
CA ARG A 24 11.06 -22.53 -0.62
C ARG A 24 11.40 -22.45 -2.11
N GLY A 25 12.32 -21.58 -2.53
CA GLY A 25 12.81 -21.49 -3.92
C GLY A 25 13.10 -20.06 -4.39
N GLY A 26 13.96 -19.92 -5.41
CA GLY A 26 14.41 -18.62 -5.93
C GLY A 26 13.28 -17.74 -6.47
N PHE A 27 12.32 -18.34 -7.19
CA PHE A 27 11.16 -17.62 -7.74
C PHE A 27 10.24 -17.10 -6.63
N THR A 28 9.86 -17.96 -5.68
CA THR A 28 9.00 -17.59 -4.55
C THR A 28 9.65 -16.52 -3.68
N ARG A 29 10.97 -16.60 -3.47
CA ARG A 29 11.75 -15.57 -2.76
C ARG A 29 11.73 -14.24 -3.49
N GLN A 30 11.90 -14.23 -4.82
CA GLN A 30 11.86 -13.00 -5.61
C GLN A 30 10.48 -12.32 -5.51
N GLU A 31 9.39 -13.06 -5.76
CA GLU A 31 8.04 -12.49 -5.76
C GLU A 31 7.60 -12.05 -4.35
N SER A 32 7.99 -12.80 -3.31
CA SER A 32 7.67 -12.41 -1.93
C SER A 32 8.44 -11.16 -1.49
N LYS A 33 9.69 -10.97 -1.94
CA LYS A 33 10.45 -9.72 -1.74
C LYS A 33 9.82 -8.55 -2.46
N GLU A 34 9.42 -8.76 -3.72
CA GLU A 34 8.84 -7.71 -4.55
C GLU A 34 7.50 -7.21 -3.95
N ALA A 35 6.65 -8.14 -3.49
CA ALA A 35 5.42 -7.83 -2.80
C ALA A 35 5.65 -7.08 -1.47
N LEU A 36 6.65 -7.49 -0.68
CA LEU A 36 6.98 -6.83 0.58
C LEU A 36 7.48 -5.39 0.38
N ASN A 37 8.38 -5.19 -0.58
CA ASN A 37 8.88 -3.85 -0.93
C ASN A 37 7.74 -2.92 -1.42
N TRP A 38 6.77 -3.48 -2.15
CA TRP A 38 5.59 -2.72 -2.60
C TRP A 38 4.72 -2.28 -1.42
N GLN A 39 4.49 -3.17 -0.44
CA GLN A 39 3.70 -2.82 0.73
C GLN A 39 4.37 -1.76 1.61
N ILE A 40 5.68 -1.85 1.79
CA ILE A 40 6.44 -0.82 2.51
C ILE A 40 6.32 0.53 1.77
N THR A 41 6.48 0.52 0.44
CA THR A 41 6.31 1.71 -0.39
C THR A 41 4.93 2.33 -0.22
N TRP A 42 3.88 1.52 -0.28
CA TRP A 42 2.50 1.99 -0.15
C TRP A 42 2.20 2.58 1.24
N ILE A 43 2.72 1.98 2.32
CA ILE A 43 2.58 2.54 3.67
C ILE A 43 3.26 3.89 3.79
N ILE A 44 4.48 4.04 3.26
CA ILE A 44 5.19 5.32 3.28
C ILE A 44 4.39 6.39 2.54
N VAL A 45 3.85 6.07 1.37
CA VAL A 45 3.00 6.99 0.59
C VAL A 45 1.73 7.34 1.37
N ASN A 46 1.09 6.37 2.02
CA ASN A 46 -0.11 6.61 2.82
C ASN A 46 0.17 7.52 4.03
N ILE A 47 1.27 7.28 4.77
CA ILE A 47 1.68 8.12 5.90
C ILE A 47 2.01 9.54 5.42
N ALA A 48 2.75 9.69 4.31
CA ALA A 48 3.06 11.00 3.75
C ALA A 48 1.79 11.75 3.31
N PHE A 49 0.83 11.04 2.70
CA PHE A 49 -0.47 11.60 2.34
C PHE A 49 -1.25 12.05 3.59
N GLN A 50 -1.30 11.22 4.63
CA GLN A 50 -1.97 11.53 5.91
C GLN A 50 -1.36 12.75 6.61
N ILE A 51 -0.03 12.85 6.63
CA ILE A 51 0.69 14.02 7.18
C ILE A 51 0.34 15.27 6.37
N LEU A 52 0.36 15.20 5.04
CA LEU A 52 0.03 16.33 4.18
C LEU A 52 -1.43 16.78 4.39
N THR A 53 -2.38 15.85 4.40
CA THR A 53 -3.79 16.17 4.71
C THR A 53 -3.97 16.66 6.14
N GLY A 54 -3.19 16.15 7.10
CA GLY A 54 -3.21 16.58 8.49
C GLY A 54 -2.67 17.99 8.68
N ILE A 55 -1.60 18.37 7.96
CA ILE A 55 -1.04 19.73 7.98
C ILE A 55 -2.01 20.71 7.31
N ILE A 56 -2.50 20.38 6.11
CA ILE A 56 -3.47 21.23 5.39
C ILE A 56 -4.77 21.35 6.19
N GLY A 57 -5.28 20.23 6.72
CA GLY A 57 -6.48 20.19 7.56
C GLY A 57 -6.28 20.87 8.91
N GLY A 58 -5.09 20.84 9.48
CA GLY A 58 -4.74 21.56 10.71
C GLY A 58 -4.69 23.07 10.49
N ILE A 59 -4.10 23.53 9.38
CA ILE A 59 -4.07 24.96 9.01
C ILE A 59 -5.47 25.49 8.71
N VAL A 60 -6.29 24.71 7.99
CA VAL A 60 -7.67 25.10 7.63
C VAL A 60 -8.64 24.95 8.82
N GLY A 61 -8.50 23.88 9.61
CA GLY A 61 -9.35 23.55 10.75
C GLY A 61 -9.08 24.40 12.00
N PHE A 62 -7.87 24.93 12.17
CA PHE A 62 -7.59 25.87 13.27
C PHE A 62 -8.36 27.20 13.12
N SER A 63 -8.78 27.57 11.90
CA SER A 63 -9.60 28.76 11.64
C SER A 63 -11.10 28.53 11.93
N MET A 64 -11.55 27.28 12.05
CA MET A 64 -12.97 26.92 12.22
C MET A 64 -13.10 25.81 13.27
N GLY A 65 -13.20 26.22 14.54
CA GLY A 65 -13.41 25.45 15.77
C GLY A 65 -13.63 23.94 15.67
N TYR A 66 -12.86 23.20 16.49
CA TYR A 66 -12.92 21.76 16.75
C TYR A 66 -14.33 21.26 17.11
N SER A 67 -15.17 21.01 16.11
CA SER A 67 -16.38 20.22 16.22
C SER A 67 -16.51 19.42 14.94
N TYR A 68 -16.22 18.13 15.06
CA TYR A 68 -16.65 17.04 14.18
C TYR A 68 -17.23 17.48 12.81
N GLY A 69 -16.41 17.63 11.78
CA GLY A 69 -16.95 17.76 10.42
C GLY A 69 -16.12 18.64 9.53
N TYR A 70 -15.36 18.11 8.60
CA TYR A 70 -15.94 17.46 7.42
C TYR A 70 -17.03 18.26 6.65
N GLY A 71 -17.09 19.60 6.76
CA GLY A 71 -17.98 20.42 5.92
C GLY A 71 -17.55 20.48 4.46
N GLY A 72 -18.12 19.64 3.59
CA GLY A 72 -18.02 19.72 2.12
C GLY A 72 -16.68 19.30 1.48
N ILE A 73 -15.55 19.88 1.90
CA ILE A 73 -14.22 19.63 1.32
C ILE A 73 -13.69 18.23 1.63
N SER A 74 -14.17 17.68 2.73
CA SER A 74 -13.74 16.40 3.28
C SER A 74 -14.47 15.19 2.70
N LEU A 75 -15.64 15.40 2.10
CA LEU A 75 -16.30 14.38 1.27
C LEU A 75 -15.51 14.20 -0.03
N LEU A 76 -14.97 15.29 -0.58
CA LEU A 76 -14.07 15.26 -1.73
C LEU A 76 -12.69 14.68 -1.37
N LEU A 77 -12.08 15.10 -0.25
CA LEU A 77 -10.81 14.51 0.24
C LEU A 77 -11.00 13.07 0.75
N GLY A 78 -12.18 12.74 1.26
CA GLY A 78 -12.61 11.39 1.59
C GLY A 78 -12.67 10.54 0.34
N LEU A 79 -13.40 10.94 -0.71
CA LEU A 79 -13.43 10.25 -2.00
C LEU A 79 -12.04 10.09 -2.64
N ILE A 80 -11.20 11.15 -2.60
CA ILE A 80 -9.84 11.10 -3.12
C ILE A 80 -8.94 10.20 -2.26
N GLY A 81 -9.15 10.15 -0.95
CA GLY A 81 -8.41 9.30 -0.02
C GLY A 81 -8.59 7.81 -0.27
N TRP A 82 -9.65 7.39 -0.97
CA TRP A 82 -9.87 5.99 -1.36
C TRP A 82 -9.11 5.59 -2.64
N LEU A 83 -8.73 6.55 -3.49
CA LEU A 83 -8.00 6.26 -4.74
C LEU A 83 -6.66 5.54 -4.50
N PRO A 84 -5.81 5.94 -3.53
CA PRO A 84 -4.58 5.21 -3.21
C PRO A 84 -4.81 3.78 -2.72
N TYR A 85 -5.92 3.51 -2.02
CA TYR A 85 -6.29 2.16 -1.58
C TYR A 85 -6.75 1.30 -2.75
N LEU A 86 -7.55 1.88 -3.65
CA LEU A 86 -7.96 1.22 -4.90
C LEU A 86 -6.75 0.90 -5.78
N ALA A 87 -5.80 1.82 -5.92
CA ALA A 87 -4.55 1.56 -6.65
C ALA A 87 -3.75 0.41 -6.03
N ASN A 88 -3.59 0.37 -4.71
CA ASN A 88 -2.92 -0.75 -4.02
C ASN A 88 -3.62 -2.08 -4.24
N LEU A 89 -4.95 -2.09 -4.14
CA LEU A 89 -5.76 -3.27 -4.37
C LEU A 89 -5.59 -3.77 -5.81
N VAL A 90 -5.67 -2.89 -6.81
CA VAL A 90 -5.50 -3.23 -8.22
C VAL A 90 -4.10 -3.78 -8.49
N PHE A 91 -3.05 -3.10 -8.01
CA PHE A 91 -1.68 -3.58 -8.19
C PHE A 91 -1.40 -4.89 -7.45
N SER A 92 -2.03 -5.11 -6.29
CA SER A 92 -1.99 -6.38 -5.56
C SER A 92 -2.66 -7.52 -6.34
N ILE A 93 -3.84 -7.28 -6.93
CA ILE A 93 -4.57 -8.26 -7.74
C ILE A 93 -3.77 -8.61 -9.00
N ILE A 94 -3.27 -7.61 -9.74
CA ILE A 94 -2.48 -7.83 -10.97
C ILE A 94 -1.23 -8.65 -10.65
N GLY A 95 -0.51 -8.31 -9.58
CA GLY A 95 0.65 -9.08 -9.14
C GLY A 95 0.30 -10.51 -8.75
N GLY A 96 -0.79 -10.69 -8.00
CA GLY A 96 -1.30 -12.01 -7.63
C GLY A 96 -1.63 -12.89 -8.84
N VAL A 97 -2.36 -12.34 -9.82
CA VAL A 97 -2.80 -13.04 -11.04
C VAL A 97 -1.62 -13.37 -11.95
N LYS A 98 -0.70 -12.45 -12.17
CA LYS A 98 0.45 -12.66 -13.07
C LYS A 98 1.41 -13.72 -12.53
N VAL A 99 1.63 -13.74 -11.21
CA VAL A 99 2.45 -14.77 -10.54
C VAL A 99 1.77 -16.14 -10.53
N ASN A 100 0.43 -16.19 -10.46
CA ASN A 100 -0.31 -17.44 -10.62
C ASN A 100 -0.15 -18.01 -12.05
N GLY A 101 -0.07 -17.14 -13.06
CA GLY A 101 0.29 -17.51 -14.45
C GLY A 101 1.76 -17.86 -14.68
N GLY A 102 2.57 -18.02 -13.62
CA GLY A 102 4.00 -18.39 -13.71
C GLY A 102 4.92 -17.25 -14.20
N SER A 103 4.39 -16.04 -14.39
CA SER A 103 5.17 -14.89 -14.84
C SER A 103 5.58 -14.01 -13.67
N ALA A 104 6.86 -13.65 -13.61
CA ALA A 104 7.36 -12.71 -12.60
C ALA A 104 6.67 -11.34 -12.75
N TYR A 105 6.24 -10.74 -11.63
CA TYR A 105 5.65 -9.41 -11.64
C TYR A 105 6.56 -8.42 -10.92
N ARG A 106 6.89 -7.33 -11.60
CA ARG A 106 7.58 -6.19 -11.00
C ARG A 106 6.60 -5.04 -10.88
N TYR A 107 6.47 -4.50 -9.68
CA TYR A 107 5.63 -3.34 -9.46
C TYR A 107 6.25 -2.11 -10.12
N PRO A 108 5.45 -1.27 -10.79
CA PRO A 108 5.97 -0.11 -11.53
C PRO A 108 6.61 0.95 -10.62
N VAL A 109 6.12 1.08 -9.37
CA VAL A 109 6.66 2.02 -8.38
C VAL A 109 7.04 1.23 -7.12
N ASN A 110 8.22 0.61 -7.12
CA ASN A 110 8.67 -0.23 -6.01
C ASN A 110 10.04 0.19 -5.49
N PHE A 111 10.11 0.71 -4.27
CA PHE A 111 11.39 0.98 -3.62
C PHE A 111 11.95 -0.31 -3.02
N ARG A 112 13.09 -0.75 -3.53
CA ARG A 112 13.77 -1.98 -3.07
C ARG A 112 14.53 -1.74 -1.77
N PHE A 113 13.79 -1.73 -0.67
CA PHE A 113 14.37 -1.65 0.68
C PHE A 113 15.07 -2.95 1.05
N ILE A 114 14.52 -4.09 0.63
CA ILE A 114 15.07 -5.43 0.90
C ILE A 114 15.68 -6.00 -0.37
N LYS A 115 16.98 -6.29 -0.34
CA LYS A 115 17.77 -6.89 -1.42
C LYS A 115 17.79 -8.42 -1.36
#